data_AF-A0A5P9JRV4-F1
#
_entry.id   AF-A0A5P9JRV4-F1
#
_cell.length_a   1.000
_cell.length_b   1.000
_cell.length_c   1.000
_cell.angle_alpha   90.00
_cell.angle_beta   90.00
_cell.angle_gamma   90.00
#
_symmetry.space_group_name_H-M   'P 1'
#
loop_
_entity.id
_entity.type
_entity.pdbx_description
1 polymer ?
#
loop_
_entity_poly.entity_id
_entity_poly.type
_entity_poly.pdbx_seq_one_letter_code
_entity_poly.pdbx_strand_id
1 'polypeptide(L)'
;MKLVSPDPEPGKAARSDPSPLLARVRAVLETLDLDCRCRDKLGAALERFEILEARRQLRGLILDARHQAERIAALLELVGELDTLTAEETDLSVFAEIARLFEDIRDAAARGAADMITAEALDPGARKSA
;
A
#
# COMPACT_ATOMS: atom_id res chain seq x y z
N MET A 1 30.36 -38.79 4.03
CA MET A 1 31.07 -37.52 4.30
C MET A 1 29.99 -36.45 4.45
N LYS A 2 29.64 -36.08 5.69
CA LYS A 2 28.57 -35.10 5.98
C LYS A 2 29.16 -33.69 5.81
N LEU A 3 28.57 -32.89 4.93
CA LEU A 3 28.77 -31.44 4.91
C LEU A 3 27.66 -30.83 5.75
N VAL A 4 28.02 -30.47 6.99
CA VAL A 4 27.24 -29.56 7.84
C VAL A 4 27.38 -28.17 7.23
N SER A 5 26.27 -27.59 6.77
CA SER A 5 26.21 -26.15 6.48
C SER A 5 25.83 -25.42 7.78
N PRO A 6 26.39 -24.23 8.04
CA PRO A 6 26.18 -23.52 9.29
C PRO A 6 24.77 -22.93 9.35
N ASP A 7 24.16 -23.01 10.52
CA ASP A 7 22.88 -22.38 10.84
C ASP A 7 22.90 -20.86 10.55
N PRO A 8 21.79 -20.26 10.10
CA PRO A 8 21.66 -18.81 10.01
C PRO A 8 21.45 -18.22 11.41
N GLU A 9 22.38 -17.35 11.83
CA GLU A 9 22.30 -16.51 13.02
C GLU A 9 20.92 -15.82 13.18
N PRO A 10 20.20 -16.00 14.31
CA PRO A 10 18.92 -15.35 14.55
C PRO A 10 19.18 -14.01 15.26
N GLY A 11 19.24 -12.90 14.52
CA GLY A 11 19.63 -11.67 15.20
C GLY A 11 19.71 -10.37 14.43
N LYS A 12 18.86 -10.14 13.43
CA LYS A 12 18.59 -8.77 12.97
C LYS A 12 17.11 -8.61 12.72
N ALA A 13 16.40 -8.30 13.80
CA ALA A 13 15.08 -7.70 13.71
C ALA A 13 15.21 -6.53 12.72
N ALA A 14 14.53 -6.67 11.57
CA ALA A 14 14.38 -5.59 10.60
C ALA A 14 13.71 -4.44 11.34
N ARG A 15 14.52 -3.50 11.83
CA ARG A 15 14.06 -2.21 12.33
C ARG A 15 13.22 -1.66 11.18
N SER A 16 11.99 -1.27 11.48
CA SER A 16 11.15 -0.51 10.57
C SER A 16 12.03 0.55 9.92
N ASP A 17 12.28 0.45 8.60
CA ASP A 17 13.09 1.46 7.96
C ASP A 17 12.35 2.78 8.17
N PRO A 18 12.96 3.74 8.88
CA PRO A 18 12.31 5.01 9.11
C PRO A 18 11.98 5.60 7.75
N SER A 19 10.80 6.22 7.63
CA SER A 19 10.43 6.98 6.44
C SER A 19 11.66 7.75 5.96
N PRO A 20 12.10 7.63 4.70
CA PRO A 20 13.34 8.22 4.21
C PRO A 20 13.46 9.72 4.53
N LEU A 21 12.31 10.41 4.62
CA LEU A 21 12.23 11.80 5.05
C LEU A 21 12.52 11.99 6.54
N LEU A 22 12.00 11.13 7.41
CA LEU A 22 12.26 11.20 8.85
C LEU A 22 13.69 10.79 9.21
N ALA A 23 14.28 9.86 8.46
CA ALA A 23 15.70 9.57 8.55
C ALA A 23 16.54 10.83 8.23
N ARG A 24 16.18 11.56 7.17
CA ARG A 24 16.82 12.83 6.82
C ARG A 24 16.59 13.92 7.87
N VAL A 25 15.39 14.02 8.43
CA VAL A 25 15.09 14.97 9.52
C VAL A 25 15.95 14.65 10.74
N ARG A 26 16.04 13.38 11.15
CA ARG A 26 16.93 12.95 12.24
C ARG A 26 18.38 13.33 11.95
N ALA A 27 18.88 13.08 10.74
CA ALA A 27 20.25 13.43 10.35
C ALA A 27 20.51 14.95 10.43
N VAL A 28 19.56 15.81 10.03
CA VAL A 28 19.69 17.26 10.20
C VAL A 28 19.71 17.63 11.68
N LEU A 29 18.85 17.02 12.49
CA LEU A 29 18.78 17.30 13.93
C LEU A 29 20.06 16.87 14.68
N GLU A 30 20.74 15.83 14.20
CA GLU A 30 22.05 15.41 14.73
C GLU A 30 23.16 16.45 14.48
N THR A 31 22.99 17.34 13.50
CA THR A 31 23.94 18.46 13.26
C THR A 31 23.72 19.66 14.18
N LEU A 32 22.59 19.69 14.91
CA LEU A 32 22.29 20.77 15.85
C LEU A 32 22.93 20.47 17.22
N ASP A 33 23.50 21.49 17.85
CA ASP A 33 24.07 21.38 19.20
C ASP A 33 22.97 21.35 20.28
N LEU A 34 22.18 20.28 20.27
CA LEU A 34 21.12 20.03 21.23
C LEU A 34 21.67 19.27 22.44
N ASP A 35 21.26 19.72 23.64
CA ASP A 35 21.51 18.94 24.85
C ASP A 35 20.84 17.55 24.77
N CYS A 36 21.33 16.61 25.59
CA CYS A 36 20.84 15.22 25.58
C CYS A 36 19.33 15.13 25.85
N ARG A 37 18.81 15.99 26.74
CA ARG A 37 17.39 15.99 27.12
C ARG A 37 16.49 16.46 25.97
N CYS A 38 16.92 17.46 25.21
CA CYS A 38 16.23 17.94 24.02
C CYS A 38 16.27 16.88 22.91
N ARG A 39 17.41 16.20 22.73
CA ARG A 39 17.53 15.07 21.79
C ARG A 39 16.57 13.93 22.11
N ASP A 40 16.49 13.51 23.36
CA ASP A 40 15.59 12.42 23.78
C ASP A 40 14.12 12.78 23.57
N LYS A 41 13.72 14.01 23.97
CA LYS A 41 12.35 14.50 23.76
C LYS A 41 11.99 14.55 22.29
N LEU A 42 12.91 14.99 21.44
CA LEU A 42 12.70 15.10 20.01
C LEU A 42 12.64 13.73 19.34
N GLY A 43 13.52 12.81 19.72
CA GLY A 43 13.47 11.41 19.28
C GLY A 43 12.14 10.74 19.61
N ALA A 44 11.66 10.91 20.85
CA ALA A 44 10.36 10.38 21.27
C ALA A 44 9.18 11.03 20.53
N ALA A 45 9.26 12.33 20.22
CA ALA A 45 8.25 13.02 19.42
C ALA A 45 8.20 12.50 17.99
N LEU A 46 9.36 12.30 17.36
CA LEU A 46 9.47 11.76 16.00
C LEU A 46 8.97 10.31 15.90
N GLU A 47 9.28 9.48 16.89
CA GLU A 47 8.76 8.10 16.95
C GLU A 47 7.22 8.07 17.07
N ARG A 48 6.64 8.92 17.92
CA ARG A 48 5.18 9.05 18.01
C ARG A 48 4.57 9.54 16.71
N PHE A 49 5.24 10.47 16.04
CA PHE A 49 4.81 10.99 14.74
C PHE A 49 4.82 9.88 13.66
N GLU A 50 5.86 9.05 13.61
CA GLU A 50 5.94 7.89 12.70
C GLU A 50 4.72 6.97 12.83
N ILE A 51 4.35 6.65 14.07
CA ILE A 51 3.19 5.80 14.36
C ILE A 51 1.88 6.46 13.89
N LEU A 52 1.72 7.76 14.14
CA LEU A 52 0.52 8.51 13.73
C LEU A 52 0.41 8.62 12.21
N GLU A 53 1.52 8.88 11.53
CA GLU A 53 1.55 8.96 10.07
C GLU A 53 1.30 7.60 9.41
N ALA A 54 1.88 6.52 9.91
CA ALA A 54 1.59 5.17 9.41
C ALA A 54 0.08 4.85 9.52
N ARG A 55 -0.55 5.18 10.65
CA ARG A 55 -2.01 5.03 10.84
C ARG A 55 -2.83 5.95 9.94
N ARG A 56 -2.36 7.16 9.66
CA ARG A 56 -3.01 8.10 8.72
C ARG A 56 -2.96 7.54 7.30
N GLN A 57 -1.80 7.08 6.86
CA GLN A 57 -1.58 6.48 5.55
C GLN A 57 -2.43 5.21 5.38
N LEU A 58 -2.43 4.30 6.37
CA LEU A 58 -3.25 3.09 6.34
C LEU A 58 -4.74 3.41 6.15
N ARG A 59 -5.27 4.40 6.88
CA ARG A 59 -6.66 4.84 6.71
C ARG A 59 -6.94 5.38 5.31
N GLY A 60 -5.99 6.10 4.72
CA GLY A 60 -6.08 6.59 3.34
C GLY A 60 -6.17 5.44 2.35
N LEU A 61 -5.23 4.49 2.41
CA LEU A 61 -5.21 3.32 1.51
C LEU A 61 -6.48 2.48 1.61
N ILE A 62 -7.04 2.29 2.81
CA ILE A 62 -8.31 1.58 3.00
C ILE A 62 -9.47 2.33 2.34
N LEU A 63 -9.49 3.66 2.45
CA LEU A 63 -10.52 4.48 1.80
C LEU A 63 -10.38 4.43 0.27
N ASP A 64 -9.16 4.53 -0.24
CA ASP A 64 -8.88 4.49 -1.68
C ASP A 64 -9.25 3.14 -2.28
N ALA A 65 -8.92 2.02 -1.60
CA ALA A 65 -9.31 0.69 -2.03
C ALA A 65 -10.84 0.48 -1.99
N ARG A 66 -11.54 1.02 -0.99
CA ARG A 66 -13.02 1.02 -0.96
C ARG A 66 -13.58 1.79 -2.15
N HIS A 67 -12.99 2.93 -2.48
CA HIS A 67 -13.40 3.70 -3.65
C HIS A 67 -13.17 2.92 -4.96
N GLN A 68 -12.07 2.15 -5.09
CA GLN A 68 -11.89 1.26 -6.24
C GLN A 68 -12.96 0.16 -6.28
N ALA A 69 -13.34 -0.42 -5.14
CA ALA A 69 -14.41 -1.42 -5.09
C ALA A 69 -15.78 -0.84 -5.51
N GLU A 70 -16.12 0.37 -5.07
CA GLU A 70 -17.32 1.09 -5.50
C GLU A 70 -17.28 1.38 -7.02
N ARG A 71 -16.13 1.80 -7.55
CA ARG A 71 -15.94 2.01 -8.99
C ARG A 71 -16.12 0.72 -9.78
N ILE A 72 -15.58 -0.40 -9.31
CA ILE A 72 -15.77 -1.72 -9.95
C ILE A 72 -17.25 -2.09 -9.96
N ALA A 73 -17.97 -1.91 -8.85
CA ALA A 73 -19.40 -2.20 -8.79
C ALA A 73 -20.20 -1.41 -9.83
N ALA A 74 -19.94 -0.09 -9.95
CA ALA A 74 -20.56 0.74 -10.96
C ALA A 74 -20.22 0.30 -12.40
N LEU A 75 -18.96 -0.07 -12.66
CA LEU A 75 -18.56 -0.58 -13.97
C LEU A 75 -19.20 -1.93 -14.31
N LEU A 76 -19.40 -2.80 -13.30
CA LEU A 76 -20.10 -4.07 -13.50
C LEU A 76 -21.57 -3.89 -13.87
N GLU A 77 -22.24 -2.85 -13.36
CA GLU A 77 -23.60 -2.50 -13.80
C GLU A 77 -23.62 -2.17 -15.31
N LEU A 78 -22.64 -1.41 -15.81
CA LEU A 78 -22.51 -1.07 -17.23
C LEU A 78 -22.16 -2.30 -18.09
N VAL A 79 -21.25 -3.16 -17.60
CA VAL A 79 -20.93 -4.43 -18.28
C VAL A 79 -22.16 -5.36 -18.34
N GLY A 80 -23.14 -5.19 -17.45
CA GLY A 80 -24.42 -5.91 -17.53
C GLY A 80 -25.17 -5.69 -18.84
N GLU A 81 -24.90 -4.62 -19.59
CA GLU A 81 -25.46 -4.40 -20.93
C GLU A 81 -25.07 -5.49 -21.93
N LEU A 82 -24.01 -6.29 -21.67
CA LEU A 82 -23.69 -7.48 -22.48
C LEU A 82 -24.85 -8.46 -22.57
N ASP A 83 -25.71 -8.56 -21.55
CA ASP A 83 -26.87 -9.46 -21.57
C ASP A 83 -27.89 -9.09 -22.66
N THR A 84 -27.83 -7.86 -23.15
CA THR A 84 -28.69 -7.35 -24.23
C THR A 84 -28.06 -7.48 -25.62
N LEU A 85 -26.75 -7.74 -25.68
CA LEU A 85 -26.05 -7.92 -26.96
C LEU A 85 -26.37 -9.27 -27.59
N THR A 86 -26.63 -9.23 -28.89
CA THR A 86 -26.90 -10.43 -29.69
C THR A 86 -25.87 -10.57 -30.81
N ALA A 87 -25.79 -11.76 -31.38
CA ALA A 87 -24.95 -12.02 -32.56
C ALA A 87 -25.40 -11.25 -33.81
N GLU A 88 -26.58 -10.64 -33.78
CA GLU A 88 -27.14 -9.82 -34.86
C GLU A 88 -26.83 -8.32 -34.68
N GLU A 89 -26.02 -7.94 -33.69
CA GLU A 89 -25.65 -6.54 -33.46
C GLU A 89 -25.00 -5.92 -34.70
N THR A 90 -25.57 -4.79 -35.12
CA THR A 90 -25.14 -4.08 -36.32
C THR A 90 -24.15 -2.98 -35.99
N ASP A 91 -24.19 -2.43 -34.78
CA ASP A 91 -23.23 -1.45 -34.31
C ASP A 91 -22.04 -2.14 -33.64
N LEU A 92 -20.97 -2.34 -34.41
CA LEU A 92 -19.76 -2.97 -33.91
C LEU A 92 -18.96 -2.10 -32.93
N SER A 93 -19.30 -0.81 -32.79
CA SER A 93 -18.61 0.08 -31.85
C SER A 93 -18.89 -0.30 -30.39
N VAL A 94 -20.05 -0.89 -30.11
CA VAL A 94 -20.45 -1.36 -28.77
C VAL A 94 -19.45 -2.38 -28.21
N PHE A 95 -18.88 -3.25 -29.05
CA PHE A 95 -17.85 -4.21 -28.60
C PHE A 95 -16.58 -3.51 -28.10
N ALA A 96 -16.19 -2.41 -28.76
CA ALA A 96 -15.02 -1.63 -28.34
C ALA A 96 -15.30 -0.84 -27.04
N GLU A 97 -16.53 -0.38 -26.85
CA GLU A 97 -16.94 0.28 -25.61
C GLU A 97 -16.93 -0.69 -24.43
N ILE A 98 -17.49 -1.88 -24.62
CA ILE A 98 -17.42 -2.97 -23.64
C ILE A 98 -16.00 -3.37 -23.31
N ALA A 99 -15.13 -3.49 -24.31
CA ALA A 99 -13.72 -3.80 -24.08
C ALA A 99 -13.07 -2.75 -23.17
N ARG A 100 -13.39 -1.46 -23.35
CA ARG A 100 -12.91 -0.39 -22.47
C ARG A 100 -13.45 -0.51 -21.04
N LEU A 101 -14.72 -0.91 -20.86
CA LEU A 101 -15.27 -1.16 -19.52
C LEU A 101 -14.49 -2.26 -18.78
N PHE A 102 -14.12 -3.35 -19.46
CA PHE A 102 -13.26 -4.38 -18.88
C PHE A 102 -11.85 -3.88 -18.54
N GLU A 103 -11.26 -3.05 -19.40
CA GLU A 103 -9.97 -2.40 -19.08
C GLU A 103 -10.06 -1.49 -17.87
N ASP A 104 -11.14 -0.72 -17.73
CA ASP A 104 -11.39 0.14 -16.58
C ASP A 104 -11.55 -0.66 -15.28
N ILE A 105 -12.22 -1.82 -15.32
CA ILE A 105 -12.35 -2.74 -14.19
C ILE A 105 -10.98 -3.28 -13.81
N ARG A 106 -10.20 -3.77 -14.79
CA ARG A 106 -8.84 -4.27 -14.57
C ARG A 106 -7.99 -3.23 -13.86
N ASP A 107 -8.02 -2.00 -14.36
CA ASP A 107 -7.20 -0.92 -13.83
C ASP A 107 -7.64 -0.50 -12.41
N ALA A 108 -8.95 -0.48 -12.13
CA ALA A 108 -9.47 -0.22 -10.79
C ALA A 108 -9.08 -1.34 -9.81
N ALA A 109 -9.19 -2.60 -10.23
CA ALA A 109 -8.78 -3.75 -9.43
C ALA A 109 -7.27 -3.74 -9.14
N ALA A 110 -6.44 -3.40 -10.14
CA ALA A 110 -5.00 -3.28 -9.98
C ALA A 110 -4.63 -2.18 -8.98
N ARG A 111 -5.29 -1.02 -9.03
CA ARG A 111 -5.10 0.06 -8.04
C ARG A 111 -5.49 -0.38 -6.63
N GLY A 112 -6.68 -0.97 -6.47
CA GLY A 112 -7.14 -1.44 -5.16
C GLY A 112 -6.21 -2.52 -4.57
N ALA A 113 -5.70 -3.43 -5.40
CA ALA A 113 -4.71 -4.41 -4.98
C ALA A 113 -3.39 -3.75 -4.54
N ALA A 114 -2.89 -2.77 -5.31
CA ALA A 114 -1.67 -2.04 -4.94
C ALA A 114 -1.84 -1.28 -3.61
N ASP A 115 -3.00 -0.67 -3.36
CA ASP A 115 -3.31 -0.01 -2.10
C ASP A 115 -3.26 -1.00 -0.93
N MET A 116 -3.81 -2.20 -1.10
CA MET A 116 -3.83 -3.23 -0.05
C MET A 116 -2.45 -3.84 0.22
N ILE A 117 -1.65 -4.08 -0.82
CA ILE A 117 -0.25 -4.51 -0.68
C ILE A 117 0.56 -3.45 0.08
N THR A 118 0.35 -2.18 -0.25
CA THR A 118 1.00 -1.07 0.45
C THR A 118 0.55 -0.98 1.91
N ALA A 119 -0.75 -1.19 2.18
CA ALA A 119 -1.31 -1.19 3.52
C ALA A 119 -0.74 -2.32 4.39
N GLU A 120 -0.59 -3.53 3.84
CA GLU A 120 0.07 -4.66 4.52
C GLU A 120 1.52 -4.30 4.90
N ALA A 121 2.25 -3.65 4.00
CA ALA A 121 3.63 -3.22 4.26
C ALA A 121 3.74 -2.11 5.33
N LEU A 122 2.65 -1.38 5.62
CA LEU A 122 2.61 -0.38 6.68
C LEU A 122 2.29 -0.96 8.06
N ASP A 123 1.73 -2.17 8.17
CA ASP A 123 1.50 -2.80 9.46
C ASP A 123 2.82 -3.31 10.07
N PRO A 124 3.26 -2.79 11.22
CA PRO A 124 4.40 -3.33 11.95
C PRO A 124 4.05 -4.65 12.69
N GLY A 125 2.75 -4.97 12.85
CA GLY A 125 2.24 -6.15 13.54
C GLY A 125 2.26 -7.44 12.69
N ALA A 126 1.84 -7.36 11.43
CA ALA A 126 1.75 -8.52 10.52
C ALA A 126 3.09 -9.24 10.26
N ARG A 127 4.22 -8.53 10.30
CA ARG A 127 5.56 -9.11 10.09
C ARG A 127 6.11 -9.96 11.24
N LYS A 128 5.40 -10.02 12.38
CA LYS A 128 5.82 -10.84 13.55
C LYS A 128 5.18 -12.22 13.59
N SER A 129 4.40 -12.61 12.58
CA SER A 129 3.59 -13.84 12.58
C SER A 129 3.87 -14.81 11.43
N ALA A 130 4.98 -14.62 10.70
CA ALA A 130 5.46 -15.54 9.66
C ALA A 130 6.78 -16.18 10.07
#